data_AF-A0AAD6WEC2-F1
#
_entry.id   AF-A0AAD6WEC2-F1
#
_cell.length_a   1.000
_cell.length_b   1.000
_cell.length_c   1.000
_cell.angle_alpha   90.00
_cell.angle_beta   90.00
_cell.angle_gamma   90.00
#
_symmetry.space_group_name_H-M   'P 1'
#
loop_
_entity.id
_entity.type
_entity.pdbx_description
1 polymer ?
#
loop_
_entity_poly.entity_id
_entity_poly.type
_entity_poly.pdbx_seq_one_letter_code
_entity_poly.pdbx_strand_id
1 'polypeptide(L)'
;MCFNSTVKPRTLVGATFLKFLAENDSAFDLLYCITFKLMDHEWLTMRASYMDFNAVMKCTRRQLERELLSEDIMRLEDLPSYTLLTR
;
A
#
# COMPACT_ATOMS: atom_id res chain seq x y z
N MET A 1 23.47 -16.34 4.36
CA MET A 1 23.40 -14.97 4.89
C MET A 1 22.25 -14.90 5.88
N CYS A 2 22.55 -14.69 7.16
CA CYS A 2 21.55 -14.67 8.23
C CYS A 2 21.01 -13.24 8.41
N PHE A 3 19.74 -13.00 8.08
CA PHE A 3 19.04 -11.78 8.48
C PHE A 3 18.64 -11.90 9.96
N ASN A 4 19.57 -11.55 10.86
CA ASN A 4 19.30 -11.39 12.29
C ASN A 4 18.87 -9.95 12.58
N SER A 5 17.57 -9.72 12.51
CA SER A 5 16.84 -8.78 13.37
C SER A 5 15.36 -9.08 13.18
N THR A 6 14.77 -9.81 14.12
CA THR A 6 13.33 -10.07 14.16
C THR A 6 12.61 -8.76 14.48
N VAL A 7 12.45 -7.90 13.48
CA VAL A 7 11.49 -6.80 13.50
C VAL A 7 10.12 -7.45 13.52
N LYS A 8 9.65 -7.83 14.72
CA LYS A 8 8.28 -8.31 14.88
C LYS A 8 7.37 -7.19 14.37
N PRO A 9 6.50 -7.44 13.39
CA PRO A 9 5.59 -6.44 12.89
C PRO A 9 4.74 -5.93 14.06
N ARG A 10 4.80 -4.61 14.30
CA ARG A 10 4.06 -3.95 15.39
C ARG A 10 2.56 -3.84 15.10
N THR A 11 2.15 -4.11 13.86
CA THR A 11 0.77 -4.04 13.38
C THR A 11 0.47 -5.20 12.42
N LEU A 12 -0.78 -5.62 12.32
CA LEU A 12 -1.23 -6.67 11.41
C LEU A 12 -0.95 -6.31 9.93
N VAL A 13 -1.08 -5.03 9.58
CA VAL A 13 -0.71 -4.51 8.25
C VAL A 13 0.77 -4.74 7.98
N GLY A 14 1.64 -4.43 8.95
CA GLY A 14 3.08 -4.65 8.81
C GLY A 14 3.44 -6.12 8.63
N ALA A 15 2.72 -7.03 9.30
CA ALA A 15 2.92 -8.47 9.13
C ALA A 15 2.54 -8.93 7.72
N THR A 16 1.40 -8.44 7.22
CA THR A 16 0.91 -8.78 5.88
C THR A 16 1.82 -8.21 4.79
N PHE A 17 2.30 -6.98 4.97
CA PHE A 17 3.31 -6.39 4.09
C PHE A 17 4.61 -7.21 4.03
N LEU A 18 5.15 -7.62 5.19
CA LEU A 18 6.35 -8.46 5.24
C LEU A 18 6.15 -9.82 4.56
N LYS A 19 4.94 -10.40 4.64
CA LYS A 19 4.60 -11.62 3.92
C LYS A 19 4.72 -11.42 2.41
N PHE A 20 4.14 -10.35 1.86
CA PHE A 20 4.26 -10.06 0.42
C PHE A 20 5.71 -9.83 -0.01
N LEU A 21 6.50 -9.11 0.80
CA LEU A 21 7.93 -8.92 0.53
C LEU A 21 8.73 -10.23 0.51
N ALA A 22 8.35 -11.20 1.33
CA ALA A 22 9.02 -12.50 1.39
C ALA A 22 8.68 -13.40 0.19
N GLU A 23 7.54 -13.18 -0.45
CA GLU A 23 7.02 -14.00 -1.55
C GLU A 23 7.38 -13.43 -2.94
N ASN A 24 7.70 -12.13 -3.03
CA ASN A 24 7.96 -11.46 -4.31
C ASN A 24 9.02 -10.34 -4.15
N ASP A 25 10.16 -10.50 -4.81
CA ASP A 25 11.27 -9.52 -4.77
C ASP A 25 10.88 -8.14 -5.32
N SER A 26 9.89 -8.07 -6.21
CA SER A 26 9.35 -6.81 -6.76
C SER A 26 8.16 -6.25 -5.98
N ALA A 27 7.78 -6.87 -4.84
CA ALA A 27 6.62 -6.45 -4.06
C ALA A 27 6.72 -5.01 -3.56
N PHE A 28 7.92 -4.56 -3.17
CA PHE A 28 8.12 -3.18 -2.74
C PHE A 28 7.86 -2.18 -3.88
N ASP A 29 8.49 -2.41 -5.04
CA ASP A 29 8.35 -1.54 -6.20
C ASP A 29 6.90 -1.48 -6.69
N LEU A 30 6.24 -2.64 -6.71
CA LEU A 30 4.83 -2.71 -7.10
C LEU A 30 3.94 -1.96 -6.12
N LEU A 31 4.10 -2.20 -4.81
CA LEU A 31 3.31 -1.53 -3.79
C LEU A 31 3.56 -0.01 -3.80
N TYR A 32 4.79 0.42 -4.05
CA TYR A 32 5.12 1.84 -4.21
C TYR A 32 4.35 2.47 -5.37
N CYS A 33 4.36 1.82 -6.55
CA CYS A 33 3.60 2.27 -7.72
C CYS A 33 2.09 2.35 -7.42
N ILE A 34 1.51 1.31 -6.81
CA ILE A 34 0.09 1.30 -6.40
C ILE A 34 -0.20 2.47 -5.46
N THR A 35 0.61 2.65 -4.42
CA THR A 35 0.44 3.70 -3.42
C THR A 35 0.52 5.09 -4.05
N PHE A 36 1.46 5.30 -4.97
CA PHE A 36 1.62 6.57 -5.66
C PHE A 36 0.41 6.90 -6.54
N LYS A 37 -0.07 5.93 -7.33
CA LYS A 37 -1.28 6.12 -8.16
C LYS A 37 -2.55 6.29 -7.32
N LEU A 38 -2.65 5.59 -6.20
CA LEU A 38 -3.74 5.78 -5.25
C LEU A 38 -3.71 7.20 -4.65
N MET A 39 -2.53 7.68 -4.26
CA MET A 39 -2.37 9.04 -3.74
C MET A 39 -2.79 10.11 -4.77
N ASP A 40 -2.40 9.94 -6.03
CA ASP A 40 -2.82 10.83 -7.13
C ASP A 40 -4.35 10.78 -7.35
N HIS A 41 -4.93 9.58 -7.32
CA HIS A 41 -6.38 9.40 -7.41
C HIS A 41 -7.13 10.11 -6.26
N GLU A 42 -6.67 9.95 -5.03
CA GLU A 42 -7.25 10.63 -3.86
C GLU A 42 -7.10 12.15 -3.98
N TRP A 43 -5.94 12.64 -4.43
CA TRP A 43 -5.71 14.06 -4.66
C TRP A 43 -6.74 14.66 -5.62
N LEU A 44 -6.95 14.01 -6.77
CA LEU A 44 -7.90 14.46 -7.79
C LEU A 44 -9.35 14.33 -7.30
N THR A 45 -9.69 13.23 -6.62
CA THR A 45 -11.04 12.97 -6.10
C THR A 45 -11.44 14.00 -5.05
N MET A 46 -10.52 14.36 -4.16
CA MET A 46 -10.72 15.37 -3.12
C MET A 46 -10.67 16.81 -3.67
N ARG A 47 -10.28 16.99 -4.95
CA ARG A 47 -9.94 18.30 -5.54
C ARG A 47 -8.94 19.05 -4.66
N ALA A 48 -7.94 18.32 -4.18
CA ALA A 48 -7.04 18.76 -3.15
C ALA A 48 -6.17 19.94 -3.62
N SER A 49 -5.94 20.85 -2.67
CA SER A 49 -4.89 21.85 -2.76
C SER A 49 -3.66 21.40 -1.98
N TYR A 50 -2.58 22.18 -2.06
CA TYR A 50 -1.40 21.96 -1.23
C TYR A 50 -1.72 21.89 0.28
N MET A 51 -2.69 22.67 0.75
CA MET A 51 -3.08 22.68 2.17
C MET A 51 -3.67 21.33 2.63
N ASP A 52 -4.19 20.54 1.68
CA ASP A 52 -4.82 19.25 1.94
C ASP A 52 -3.83 18.09 1.90
N PHE A 53 -2.54 18.34 1.67
CA PHE A 53 -1.52 17.30 1.55
C PHE A 53 -1.59 16.27 2.68
N ASN A 54 -1.64 16.72 3.93
CA ASN A 54 -1.74 15.83 5.09
C ASN A 54 -3.04 15.03 5.13
N ALA A 55 -4.14 15.56 4.60
CA ALA A 55 -5.41 14.87 4.50
C ALA A 55 -5.35 13.78 3.42
N VAL A 56 -4.80 14.10 2.24
CA VAL A 56 -4.61 13.14 1.14
C VAL A 56 -3.70 11.99 1.58
N MET A 57 -2.58 12.28 2.24
CA MET A 57 -1.67 11.25 2.76
C MET A 57 -2.35 10.33 3.78
N LYS A 58 -3.20 10.89 4.67
CA LYS A 58 -3.98 10.08 5.62
C LYS A 58 -5.04 9.24 4.94
N CYS A 59 -5.71 9.76 3.92
CA CYS A 59 -6.73 9.03 3.17
C CYS A 59 -6.11 7.85 2.41
N THR A 60 -5.05 8.14 1.64
CA THR A 60 -4.24 7.15 0.90
C THR A 60 -3.80 6.02 1.82
N ARG A 61 -3.20 6.36 2.98
CA ARG A 61 -2.74 5.37 3.95
C ARG A 61 -3.88 4.50 4.47
N ARG A 62 -5.01 5.09 4.88
CA ARG A 62 -6.16 4.34 5.40
C ARG A 62 -6.76 3.40 4.36
N GLN A 63 -6.86 3.86 3.12
CA GLN A 63 -7.33 3.05 2.00
C GLN A 63 -6.40 1.86 1.79
N LEU A 64 -5.09 2.09 1.71
CA LEU A 64 -4.11 1.01 1.52
C LEU A 64 -4.09 0.02 2.69
N GLU A 65 -4.15 0.51 3.93
CA GLU A 65 -4.25 -0.35 5.13
C GLU A 65 -5.51 -1.23 5.08
N ARG A 66 -6.65 -0.68 4.62
CA ARG A 66 -7.89 -1.45 4.47
C ARG A 66 -7.76 -2.53 3.41
N GLU A 67 -7.17 -2.22 2.26
CA GLU A 67 -6.98 -3.20 1.18
C GLU A 67 -6.01 -4.31 1.61
N LEU A 68 -4.88 -3.97 2.23
CA LEU A 68 -3.90 -4.96 2.71
C LEU A 68 -4.44 -5.89 3.81
N LEU A 69 -5.47 -5.48 4.56
CA LEU A 69 -6.09 -6.30 5.59
C LEU A 69 -7.30 -7.11 5.10
N SER A 70 -7.66 -6.95 3.83
CA SER A 70 -8.80 -7.67 3.26
C SER A 70 -8.45 -9.15 3.07
N GLU A 71 -9.34 -10.04 3.53
CA GLU A 71 -9.14 -11.50 3.51
C GLU A 71 -9.03 -12.07 2.08
N ASP A 72 -9.61 -11.36 1.10
CA ASP A 72 -9.61 -11.76 -0.31
C ASP A 72 -8.28 -11.44 -1.06
N ILE A 73 -7.32 -10.77 -0.40
CA ILE A 73 -6.06 -10.36 -1.04
C ILE A 73 -4.99 -11.42 -0.81
N MET A 74 -4.76 -12.23 -1.83
CA MET A 74 -3.71 -13.26 -1.84
C MET A 74 -2.41 -12.73 -2.45
N ARG A 75 -2.49 -11.73 -3.33
CA ARG A 75 -1.36 -11.11 -4.02
C ARG A 75 -1.54 -9.59 -4.11
N LEU A 76 -0.45 -8.86 -4.33
CA LEU A 76 -0.51 -7.41 -4.53
C LEU A 76 -1.29 -7.02 -5.79
N GLU A 77 -1.37 -7.89 -6.79
CA GLU A 77 -2.18 -7.67 -8.00
C GLU A 77 -3.69 -7.74 -7.74
N ASP A 78 -4.12 -8.37 -6.63
CA ASP A 78 -5.53 -8.47 -6.25
C ASP A 78 -6.05 -7.19 -5.57
N LEU A 79 -5.15 -6.27 -5.20
CA LEU A 79 -5.52 -5.01 -4.57
C LEU A 79 -6.44 -4.21 -5.50
N PRO A 80 -7.59 -3.69 -5.02
CA PRO A 80 -8.46 -2.83 -5.82
C PRO A 80 -7.70 -1.67 -6.47
N SER A 81 -6.75 -1.08 -5.76
CA SER A 81 -5.91 0.02 -6.25
C SER A 81 -4.90 -0.39 -7.35
N TYR A 82 -4.66 -1.69 -7.58
CA TYR A 82 -3.83 -2.17 -8.68
C TYR A 82 -4.38 -1.73 -10.04
N THR A 83 -5.71 -1.63 -10.16
CA THR A 83 -6.40 -1.16 -11.39
C THR A 83 -6.00 0.25 -11.81
N LEU A 84 -5.42 1.06 -10.90
CA LEU A 84 -4.91 2.40 -11.21
C LEU A 84 -3.58 2.38 -11.97
N LEU A 85 -2.90 1.23 -12.06
CA LEU A 85 -1.66 1.05 -12.82
C LEU A 85 -1.90 0.80 -14.30
N THR A 86 -3.04 0.22 -14.67
CA THR A 86 -3.38 -0.19 -16.04
C THR A 86 -4.17 0.86 -16.81
N ARG A 87 -4.35 2.04 -16.21
CA ARG A 87 -5.11 3.17 -16.76
C ARG A 87 -4.22 4.36 -17.07
#